data_AF-A0A372MDS3-F1
#
_entry.id   AF-A0A372MDS3-F1
#
_cell.length_a   1.000
_cell.length_b   1.000
_cell.length_c   1.000
_cell.angle_alpha   90.00
_cell.angle_beta   90.00
_cell.angle_gamma   90.00
#
_symmetry.space_group_name_H-M   'P 1'
#
loop_
_entity.id
_entity.type
_entity.pdbx_description
1 polymer ?
#
loop_
_entity_poly.entity_id
_entity_poly.type
_entity_poly.pdbx_seq_one_letter_code
_entity_poly.pdbx_strand_id
1 'polypeptide(L)'
;MENCLFHYSQSCSSTHYKQRITYSIKVLFFAQTEYLLKVKDFDRKCFQDWMRVVRNIISRGDIDKDGKRPDIIRSPQTFDGVINLINELSYGCKNIYQHLASIDSQKSTFAKEQVEEEKIKSKIIRNKPSIKQLIFDSEDNELLRGRIDFLFYCINYDYNPEEINEIDLKLVQSVFSRYFNKEIEIDGKLQRAMLTIDVDGEYNFYNYWWSFWNVANATKRRLFDKYREIEYYIYSDYKDYFKKLVLLLCTKSLEDIASEFEAPTNMPNWKVRLIKESQLLDIESKSNFIAIPDNESCCYLLKSKRPRDMEGCIKIE
;
A
#
# COMPACT_ATOMS: atom_id res chain seq x y z
N MET A 1 18.05 -16.35 1.08
CA MET A 1 17.85 -16.60 2.52
C MET A 1 18.14 -15.33 3.30
N GLU A 2 19.26 -14.63 3.02
CA GLU A 2 19.54 -13.30 3.59
C GLU A 2 18.41 -12.29 3.36
N ASN A 3 17.90 -12.10 2.13
CA ASN A 3 16.83 -11.11 1.87
C ASN A 3 15.48 -11.39 2.57
N CYS A 4 15.10 -12.65 2.82
CA CYS A 4 13.84 -12.96 3.53
C CYS A 4 13.91 -12.65 5.02
N LEU A 5 15.07 -12.82 5.64
CA LEU A 5 15.28 -12.48 7.05
C LEU A 5 15.63 -10.98 7.22
N PHE A 6 16.25 -10.36 6.22
CA PHE A 6 16.64 -8.93 6.25
C PHE A 6 15.44 -7.98 6.32
N HIS A 7 14.36 -8.26 5.57
CA HIS A 7 13.19 -7.38 5.61
C HIS A 7 12.45 -7.43 6.96
N TYR A 8 12.52 -8.55 7.68
CA TYR A 8 11.95 -8.66 9.03
C TYR A 8 12.88 -8.07 10.12
N SER A 9 14.19 -8.02 9.89
CA SER A 9 15.12 -7.41 10.85
C SER A 9 15.12 -5.88 10.78
N GLN A 10 14.84 -5.29 9.61
CA GLN A 10 14.83 -3.84 9.44
C GLN A 10 13.59 -3.13 10.01
N SER A 11 12.49 -3.83 10.28
CA SER A 11 11.35 -3.27 11.03
C SER A 11 11.62 -3.05 12.53
N CYS A 12 12.83 -3.37 13.02
CA CYS A 12 13.22 -3.25 14.42
C CYS A 12 14.49 -2.40 14.63
N SER A 13 14.67 -1.30 13.89
CA SER A 13 15.81 -0.39 14.10
C SER A 13 15.42 0.86 14.90
N SER A 14 15.17 0.69 16.19
CA SER A 14 15.66 1.63 17.21
C SER A 14 15.61 0.99 18.60
N THR A 15 16.73 1.11 19.32
CA THR A 15 17.04 0.61 20.68
C THR A 15 17.31 -0.89 20.84
N HIS A 16 18.36 -1.21 21.61
CA HIS A 16 18.87 -2.53 21.96
C HIS A 16 17.81 -3.50 22.52
N TYR A 17 17.02 -4.12 21.64
CA TYR A 17 16.15 -5.23 22.00
C TYR A 17 16.84 -6.57 21.69
N LYS A 18 16.96 -7.43 22.70
CA LYS A 18 17.09 -8.89 22.52
C LYS A 18 16.14 -9.30 21.38
N GLN A 19 16.64 -9.91 20.31
CA GLN A 19 15.80 -10.43 19.21
C GLN A 19 14.75 -11.37 19.79
N ARG A 20 13.54 -10.84 20.03
CA ARG A 20 12.40 -11.63 20.50
C ARG A 20 11.88 -12.40 19.30
N ILE A 21 11.84 -13.72 19.41
CA ILE A 21 11.21 -14.58 18.42
C ILE A 21 9.73 -14.22 18.34
N THR A 22 9.31 -13.57 17.25
CA THR A 22 7.92 -13.18 17.00
C THR A 22 7.09 -14.39 16.57
N TYR A 23 5.76 -14.28 16.66
CA TYR A 23 4.88 -15.33 16.13
C TYR A 23 5.08 -15.55 14.62
N SER A 24 5.28 -14.49 13.84
CA SER A 24 5.59 -14.60 12.41
C SER A 24 6.84 -15.43 12.13
N ILE A 25 7.91 -15.25 12.92
CA ILE A 25 9.12 -16.07 12.80
C ILE A 25 8.81 -17.55 13.08
N LYS A 26 8.00 -17.85 14.11
CA LYS A 26 7.59 -19.22 14.42
C LYS A 26 6.78 -19.86 13.29
N VAL A 27 5.89 -19.10 12.65
CA VAL A 27 5.12 -19.58 11.50
C VAL A 27 6.01 -19.84 10.28
N LEU A 28 6.96 -18.95 9.98
CA LEU A 28 7.94 -19.17 8.91
C LEU A 28 8.76 -20.44 9.16
N PHE A 29 9.19 -20.65 10.40
CA PHE A 29 9.91 -21.87 10.78
C PHE A 29 9.03 -23.11 10.59
N PHE A 30 7.78 -23.08 11.07
CA PHE A 30 6.82 -24.17 10.87
C PHE A 30 6.61 -24.49 9.38
N ALA A 31 6.41 -23.47 8.54
CA ALA A 31 6.26 -23.65 7.10
C ALA A 31 7.49 -24.28 6.44
N GLN A 32 8.71 -23.91 6.88
CA GLN A 32 9.94 -24.54 6.39
C GLN A 32 9.98 -26.02 6.77
N THR A 33 9.65 -26.35 8.03
CA THR A 33 9.60 -27.74 8.51
C THR A 33 8.58 -28.56 7.73
N GLU A 34 7.38 -28.01 7.49
CA GLU A 34 6.33 -28.66 6.70
C GLU A 34 6.81 -29.03 5.28
N TYR A 35 7.53 -28.13 4.62
CA TYR A 35 8.09 -28.43 3.30
C TYR A 35 9.12 -29.56 3.36
N LEU A 36 10.08 -29.48 4.29
CA LEU A 36 11.15 -30.46 4.42
C LEU A 36 10.65 -31.86 4.80
N LEU A 37 9.56 -31.95 5.56
CA LEU A 37 8.95 -33.23 5.94
C LEU A 37 8.12 -33.85 4.80
N LYS A 38 7.46 -33.04 3.97
CA LYS A 38 6.55 -33.53 2.93
C LYS A 38 7.25 -33.78 1.58
N VAL A 39 8.36 -33.10 1.32
CA VAL A 39 9.09 -33.20 0.06
C VAL A 39 10.35 -34.06 0.25
N LYS A 40 10.35 -35.27 -0.33
CA LYS A 40 11.48 -36.22 -0.25
C LYS A 40 12.76 -35.66 -0.88
N ASP A 41 12.64 -35.15 -2.10
CA ASP A 41 13.76 -34.59 -2.87
C ASP A 41 13.65 -33.07 -2.87
N PHE A 42 14.57 -32.41 -2.17
CA PHE A 42 14.53 -30.97 -2.01
C PHE A 42 14.64 -30.25 -3.36
N ASP A 43 13.57 -29.56 -3.76
CA ASP A 43 13.57 -28.63 -4.88
C ASP A 43 13.64 -27.19 -4.36
N ARG A 44 14.73 -26.49 -4.71
CA ARG A 44 14.97 -25.11 -4.25
C ARG A 44 13.93 -24.12 -4.76
N LYS A 45 13.46 -24.29 -6.01
CA LYS A 45 12.53 -23.37 -6.66
C LYS A 45 11.15 -23.48 -6.02
N CYS A 46 10.67 -24.71 -5.84
CA CYS A 46 9.39 -24.99 -5.19
C CYS A 46 9.41 -24.56 -3.73
N PHE A 47 10.55 -24.73 -3.03
CA PHE A 47 10.73 -24.21 -1.67
C PHE A 47 10.64 -22.68 -1.61
N GLN A 48 11.30 -21.98 -2.55
CA GLN A 48 11.25 -20.52 -2.62
C GLN A 48 9.84 -20.01 -2.94
N ASP A 49 9.14 -20.67 -3.87
CA ASP A 49 7.76 -20.35 -4.22
C ASP A 49 6.83 -20.55 -3.00
N TRP A 50 6.95 -21.69 -2.31
CA TRP A 50 6.23 -21.98 -1.07
C TRP A 50 6.47 -20.91 0.00
N MET A 51 7.73 -20.61 0.29
CA MET A 51 8.09 -19.64 1.32
C MET A 51 7.64 -18.21 0.97
N ARG A 52 7.58 -17.86 -0.32
CA ARG A 52 7.06 -16.56 -0.79
C ARG A 52 5.56 -16.43 -0.52
N VAL A 53 4.77 -17.43 -0.89
CA VAL A 53 3.32 -17.46 -0.59
C VAL A 53 3.07 -17.35 0.91
N VAL A 54 3.77 -18.15 1.72
CA VAL A 54 3.64 -18.11 3.18
C VAL A 54 4.02 -16.73 3.72
N ARG A 55 5.13 -16.14 3.26
CA ARG A 55 5.54 -14.78 3.65
C ARG A 55 4.41 -13.80 3.37
N ASN A 56 3.85 -13.78 2.15
CA ASN A 56 2.82 -12.83 1.77
C ASN A 56 1.56 -12.97 2.66
N ILE A 57 1.14 -14.21 2.96
CA ILE A 57 0.02 -14.52 3.87
C ILE A 57 0.25 -13.94 5.28
N ILE A 58 1.45 -14.09 5.84
CA ILE A 58 1.71 -13.71 7.24
C ILE A 58 2.23 -12.29 7.43
N SER A 59 2.51 -11.55 6.34
CA SER A 59 3.17 -10.24 6.43
C SER A 59 2.21 -9.10 6.81
N ARG A 60 0.93 -9.37 7.12
CA ARG A 60 -0.13 -8.35 6.96
C ARG A 60 -1.14 -8.22 8.08
N GLY A 61 -0.94 -7.27 8.98
CA GLY A 61 -2.08 -6.62 9.62
C GLY A 61 -2.56 -5.42 8.80
N ASP A 62 -3.84 -5.10 8.91
CA ASP A 62 -4.40 -3.87 8.32
C ASP A 62 -3.66 -2.65 8.87
N ILE A 63 -3.30 -1.74 7.96
CA ILE A 63 -2.73 -0.46 8.34
C ILE A 63 -3.85 0.48 8.76
N ASP A 64 -3.67 1.17 9.88
CA ASP A 64 -4.59 2.23 10.27
C ASP A 64 -4.33 3.53 9.49
N LYS A 65 -5.29 4.44 9.52
CA LYS A 65 -5.18 5.77 8.90
C LYS A 65 -4.03 6.65 9.43
N ASP A 66 -3.29 6.24 10.46
CA ASP A 66 -2.09 6.93 10.95
C ASP A 66 -0.79 6.21 10.53
N GLY A 67 -0.89 5.24 9.61
CA GLY A 67 0.23 4.49 9.03
C GLY A 67 0.78 3.41 9.95
N LYS A 68 0.09 3.06 11.04
CA LYS A 68 0.54 2.01 11.95
C LYS A 68 0.08 0.67 11.45
N ARG A 69 1.02 -0.27 11.35
CA ARG A 69 0.75 -1.66 11.06
C ARG A 69 0.87 -2.49 12.33
N PRO A 70 -0.20 -3.07 12.85
CA PRO A 70 -0.09 -3.97 13.97
C PRO A 70 0.05 -5.42 13.46
N ASP A 71 0.76 -6.30 14.17
CA ASP A 71 1.09 -7.66 13.69
C ASP A 71 -0.17 -8.46 13.28
N ILE A 72 -0.15 -9.30 12.25
CA ILE A 72 -1.35 -10.13 11.94
C ILE A 72 -1.58 -11.21 13.01
N ILE A 73 -0.51 -11.67 13.65
CA ILE A 73 -0.53 -12.73 14.66
C ILE A 73 -0.30 -12.10 16.04
N ARG A 74 -1.37 -11.67 16.70
CA ARG A 74 -1.33 -10.93 17.98
C ARG A 74 -1.64 -11.78 19.20
N SER A 75 -2.18 -12.97 18.99
CA SER A 75 -2.65 -13.85 20.06
C SER A 75 -2.40 -15.32 19.75
N PRO A 76 -2.39 -16.19 20.78
CA PRO A 76 -2.37 -17.64 20.60
C PRO A 76 -3.46 -18.13 19.64
N GLN A 77 -4.67 -17.58 19.70
CA GLN A 77 -5.78 -17.99 18.82
C GLN A 77 -5.50 -17.65 17.35
N THR A 78 -4.97 -16.45 17.07
CA THR A 78 -4.54 -16.09 15.70
C THR A 78 -3.36 -16.93 15.24
N PHE A 79 -2.50 -17.35 16.17
CA PHE A 79 -1.38 -18.23 15.89
C PHE A 79 -1.86 -19.66 15.52
N ASP A 80 -2.81 -20.23 16.26
CA ASP A 80 -3.39 -21.52 15.93
C ASP A 80 -4.10 -21.49 14.57
N GLY A 81 -4.82 -20.40 14.27
CA GLY A 81 -5.48 -20.19 12.98
C GLY A 81 -4.50 -20.19 11.80
N VAL A 82 -3.37 -19.50 11.93
CA VAL A 82 -2.35 -19.49 10.86
C VAL A 82 -1.60 -20.80 10.76
N ILE A 83 -1.31 -21.51 11.86
CA ILE A 83 -0.68 -22.84 11.81
C ILE A 83 -1.58 -23.82 11.06
N ASN A 84 -2.89 -23.82 11.34
CA ASN A 84 -3.86 -24.65 10.63
C ASN A 84 -3.92 -24.31 9.13
N LEU A 85 -3.88 -23.01 8.79
CA LEU A 85 -3.81 -22.55 7.40
C LEU A 85 -2.56 -23.07 6.69
N ILE A 86 -1.38 -22.91 7.30
CA ILE A 86 -0.12 -23.37 6.70
C ILE A 86 -0.09 -24.89 6.54
N ASN A 87 -0.61 -25.65 7.50
CA ASN A 87 -0.71 -27.10 7.39
C ASN A 87 -1.66 -27.55 6.27
N GLU A 88 -2.76 -26.83 6.04
CA GLU A 88 -3.67 -27.07 4.91
C GLU A 88 -2.98 -26.78 3.57
N LEU A 89 -2.28 -25.64 3.45
CA LEU A 89 -1.58 -25.28 2.23
C LEU A 89 -0.35 -26.17 1.94
N SER A 90 0.24 -26.77 2.98
CA SER A 90 1.46 -27.57 2.84
C SER A 90 1.24 -28.87 2.06
N TYR A 91 -0.01 -29.34 1.89
CA TYR A 91 -0.32 -30.45 1.00
C TYR A 91 0.04 -30.16 -0.47
N GLY A 92 0.04 -28.89 -0.87
CA GLY A 92 0.44 -28.44 -2.21
C GLY A 92 1.84 -27.85 -2.31
N CYS A 93 2.67 -27.93 -1.26
CA CYS A 93 3.91 -27.14 -1.19
C CYS A 93 4.92 -27.45 -2.31
N LYS A 94 4.89 -28.65 -2.90
CA LYS A 94 5.72 -29.03 -4.06
C LYS A 94 5.36 -28.26 -5.34
N ASN A 95 4.14 -27.76 -5.45
CA ASN A 95 3.72 -26.87 -6.53
C ASN A 95 2.58 -25.97 -6.04
N ILE A 96 2.95 -24.98 -5.22
CA ILE A 96 1.99 -24.17 -4.48
C ILE A 96 1.05 -23.38 -5.40
N TYR A 97 1.55 -22.87 -6.53
CA TYR A 97 0.72 -22.14 -7.50
C TYR A 97 -0.29 -23.06 -8.20
N GLN A 98 0.11 -24.28 -8.57
CA GLN A 98 -0.86 -25.25 -9.12
C GLN A 98 -1.94 -25.56 -8.08
N HIS A 99 -1.54 -25.80 -6.83
CA HIS A 99 -2.45 -26.13 -5.75
C HIS A 99 -3.44 -24.99 -5.48
N LEU A 100 -2.96 -23.78 -5.21
CA LEU A 100 -3.80 -22.60 -4.97
C LEU A 100 -4.74 -22.29 -6.14
N ALA A 101 -4.28 -22.42 -7.39
CA ALA A 101 -5.11 -22.21 -8.57
C ALA A 101 -6.19 -23.30 -8.77
N SER A 102 -6.14 -24.39 -8.00
CA SER A 102 -7.11 -25.50 -8.04
C SER A 102 -8.04 -25.56 -6.82
N ILE A 103 -7.78 -24.76 -5.78
CA ILE A 103 -8.62 -24.75 -4.57
C ILE A 103 -9.78 -23.77 -4.77
N ASP A 104 -11.00 -24.31 -4.85
CA ASP A 104 -12.21 -23.49 -4.92
C ASP A 104 -12.59 -22.89 -3.56
N SER A 105 -12.44 -23.66 -2.48
CA SER A 105 -12.77 -23.22 -1.12
C SER A 105 -11.73 -23.67 -0.11
N GLN A 106 -11.32 -22.76 0.78
CA GLN A 106 -10.42 -23.06 1.89
C GLN A 106 -11.21 -23.13 3.20
N LYS A 107 -10.85 -24.07 4.09
CA LYS A 107 -11.51 -24.21 5.41
C LYS A 107 -11.12 -23.10 6.37
N SER A 108 -9.84 -22.70 6.36
CA SER A 108 -9.37 -21.62 7.23
C SER A 108 -9.93 -20.26 6.80
N THR A 109 -10.42 -19.49 7.77
CA THR A 109 -10.86 -18.10 7.58
C THR A 109 -9.75 -17.09 7.86
N PHE A 110 -8.59 -17.54 8.35
CA PHE A 110 -7.47 -16.66 8.65
C PHE A 110 -6.90 -16.06 7.36
N ALA A 111 -6.61 -14.75 7.37
CA ALA A 111 -6.04 -14.02 6.24
C ALA A 111 -6.77 -14.26 4.90
N LYS A 112 -8.10 -14.42 4.94
CA LYS A 112 -8.92 -14.80 3.78
C LYS A 112 -8.66 -13.94 2.55
N GLU A 113 -8.63 -12.61 2.70
CA GLU A 113 -8.36 -11.69 1.60
C GLU A 113 -7.00 -11.94 0.95
N GLN A 114 -5.97 -12.13 1.77
CA GLN A 114 -4.62 -12.41 1.26
C GLN A 114 -4.53 -13.76 0.57
N VAL A 115 -5.20 -14.79 1.11
CA VAL A 115 -5.30 -16.10 0.47
C VAL A 115 -5.98 -15.99 -0.90
N GLU A 116 -7.09 -15.26 -0.99
CA GLU A 116 -7.79 -15.08 -2.27
C GLU A 116 -6.91 -14.34 -3.29
N GLU A 117 -6.13 -13.36 -2.85
CA GLU A 117 -5.14 -12.73 -3.71
C GLU A 117 -4.06 -13.73 -4.19
N GLU A 118 -3.51 -14.56 -3.30
CA GLU A 118 -2.53 -15.59 -3.67
C GLU A 118 -3.12 -16.61 -4.66
N LYS A 119 -4.42 -16.94 -4.55
CA LYS A 119 -5.13 -17.76 -5.56
C LYS A 119 -5.23 -17.05 -6.91
N ILE A 120 -5.57 -15.77 -6.94
CA ILE A 120 -5.64 -14.97 -8.17
C ILE A 120 -4.27 -14.94 -8.87
N LYS A 121 -3.20 -14.63 -8.12
CA LYS A 121 -1.83 -14.68 -8.65
C LYS A 121 -1.47 -16.05 -9.17
N SER A 122 -1.84 -17.10 -8.44
CA SER A 122 -1.60 -18.50 -8.85
C SER A 122 -2.27 -18.83 -10.17
N LYS A 123 -3.52 -18.40 -10.36
CA LYS A 123 -4.27 -18.56 -11.62
C LYS A 123 -3.58 -17.83 -12.78
N ILE A 124 -3.13 -16.58 -12.54
CA ILE A 124 -2.37 -15.79 -13.52
C ILE A 124 -1.05 -16.49 -13.88
N ILE A 125 -0.25 -16.90 -12.89
CA ILE A 125 1.05 -17.56 -13.09
C ILE A 125 0.89 -18.87 -13.87
N ARG A 126 -0.17 -19.64 -13.58
CA ARG A 126 -0.46 -20.88 -14.30
C ARG A 126 -0.84 -20.62 -15.76
N ASN A 127 -1.66 -19.61 -16.01
CA ASN A 127 -2.12 -19.28 -17.35
C ASN A 127 -1.02 -18.63 -18.20
N LYS A 128 -0.26 -17.71 -17.62
CA LYS A 128 0.77 -16.92 -18.29
C LYS A 128 2.08 -16.90 -17.47
N PRO A 129 2.89 -17.99 -17.56
CA PRO A 129 4.11 -18.12 -16.76
C PRO A 129 5.15 -17.00 -16.94
N SER A 130 5.13 -16.27 -18.06
CA SER A 130 6.00 -15.11 -18.30
C SER A 130 5.79 -13.98 -17.29
N ILE A 131 4.58 -13.85 -16.73
CA ILE A 131 4.23 -12.80 -15.75
C ILE A 131 4.76 -13.13 -14.35
N LYS A 132 5.20 -14.37 -14.08
CA LYS A 132 5.62 -14.79 -12.74
C LYS A 132 6.66 -13.86 -12.11
N GLN A 133 7.69 -13.51 -12.87
CA GLN A 133 8.74 -12.62 -12.35
C GLN A 133 8.19 -11.21 -12.08
N LEU A 134 7.29 -10.72 -12.94
CA LEU A 134 6.64 -9.42 -12.78
C LEU A 134 5.80 -9.36 -11.49
N ILE A 135 5.09 -10.44 -11.16
CA ILE A 135 4.38 -10.56 -9.88
C ILE A 135 5.37 -10.54 -8.72
N PHE A 136 6.45 -11.32 -8.80
CA PHE A 136 7.43 -11.42 -7.71
C PHE A 136 8.13 -10.09 -7.41
N ASP A 137 8.51 -9.38 -8.46
CA ASP A 137 9.14 -8.06 -8.35
C ASP A 137 8.16 -7.04 -7.76
N SER A 138 6.88 -7.13 -8.12
CA SER A 138 5.82 -6.28 -7.55
C SER A 138 5.59 -6.58 -6.06
N GLU A 139 5.66 -7.83 -5.66
CA GLU A 139 5.51 -8.22 -4.25
C GLU A 139 6.66 -7.75 -3.37
N ASP A 140 7.86 -7.63 -3.93
CA ASP A 140 9.06 -7.21 -3.21
C ASP A 140 9.17 -5.68 -3.08
N ASN A 141 8.26 -4.93 -3.72
CA ASN A 141 8.13 -3.49 -3.56
C ASN A 141 7.81 -3.10 -2.11
N GLU A 142 8.45 -2.04 -1.60
CA GLU A 142 8.32 -1.65 -0.19
C GLU A 142 6.96 -1.10 0.22
N LEU A 143 6.17 -0.54 -0.71
CA LEU A 143 4.79 -0.13 -0.44
C LEU A 143 3.85 -1.34 -0.49
N LEU A 144 4.02 -2.19 -1.50
CA LEU A 144 3.09 -3.29 -1.79
C LEU A 144 3.32 -4.51 -0.90
N ARG A 145 4.55 -4.86 -0.52
CA ARG A 145 4.93 -5.91 0.44
C ARG A 145 4.12 -7.20 0.33
N GLY A 146 3.97 -7.73 -0.88
CA GLY A 146 3.25 -8.98 -1.14
C GLY A 146 1.76 -8.84 -1.48
N ARG A 147 1.11 -7.68 -1.33
CA ARG A 147 -0.25 -7.43 -1.84
C ARG A 147 -0.19 -6.45 -2.98
N ILE A 148 -0.57 -6.95 -4.13
CA ILE A 148 -0.48 -6.30 -5.43
C ILE A 148 -1.83 -6.29 -6.14
N ASP A 149 -2.93 -6.63 -5.44
CA ASP A 149 -4.30 -6.48 -5.95
C ASP A 149 -4.57 -5.04 -6.42
N PHE A 150 -3.95 -4.04 -5.80
CA PHE A 150 -4.02 -2.66 -6.28
C PHE A 150 -3.38 -2.46 -7.68
N LEU A 151 -2.33 -3.20 -8.03
CA LEU A 151 -1.74 -3.14 -9.39
C LEU A 151 -2.69 -3.74 -10.41
N PHE A 152 -3.33 -4.85 -10.06
CA PHE A 152 -4.39 -5.46 -10.87
C PHE A 152 -5.58 -4.49 -11.01
N TYR A 153 -5.93 -3.77 -9.95
CA TYR A 153 -6.95 -2.74 -9.98
C TYR A 153 -6.61 -1.59 -10.93
N CYS A 154 -5.35 -1.13 -10.95
CA CYS A 154 -4.90 -0.07 -11.85
C CYS A 154 -5.06 -0.44 -13.32
N ILE A 155 -4.81 -1.69 -13.69
CA ILE A 155 -4.92 -2.17 -15.07
C ILE A 155 -6.33 -2.66 -15.45
N ASN A 156 -7.33 -2.39 -14.59
CA ASN A 156 -8.72 -2.87 -14.77
C ASN A 156 -8.82 -4.38 -14.97
N TYR A 157 -7.98 -5.16 -14.29
CA TYR A 157 -8.05 -6.62 -14.34
C TYR A 157 -9.38 -7.10 -13.78
N ASP A 158 -10.12 -7.87 -14.57
CA ASP A 158 -11.49 -8.32 -14.33
C ASP A 158 -11.56 -9.72 -13.68
N TYR A 159 -10.42 -10.22 -13.20
CA TYR A 159 -10.25 -11.57 -12.65
C TYR A 159 -10.30 -12.71 -13.68
N ASN A 160 -10.26 -12.41 -14.99
CA ASN A 160 -10.01 -13.41 -16.03
C ASN A 160 -8.51 -13.55 -16.34
N PRO A 161 -7.83 -14.65 -15.96
CA PRO A 161 -6.39 -14.82 -16.18
C PRO A 161 -5.93 -14.76 -17.63
N GLU A 162 -6.84 -14.99 -18.59
CA GLU A 162 -6.56 -14.92 -20.03
C GLU A 162 -6.43 -13.48 -20.54
N GLU A 163 -7.09 -12.54 -19.87
CA GLU A 163 -7.18 -11.14 -20.29
C GLU A 163 -6.14 -10.24 -19.62
N ILE A 164 -5.22 -10.82 -18.83
CA ILE A 164 -4.20 -10.02 -18.15
C ILE A 164 -3.27 -9.29 -19.13
N ASN A 165 -3.34 -7.97 -19.09
CA ASN A 165 -2.48 -7.10 -19.89
C ASN A 165 -1.10 -6.97 -19.24
N GLU A 166 -0.13 -7.74 -19.76
CA GLU A 166 1.26 -7.71 -19.29
C GLU A 166 1.95 -6.37 -19.54
N ILE A 167 1.57 -5.65 -20.62
CA ILE A 167 2.17 -4.36 -20.97
C ILE A 167 1.74 -3.32 -19.95
N ASP A 168 0.44 -3.24 -19.66
CA ASP A 168 -0.09 -2.29 -18.67
C ASP A 168 0.44 -2.61 -17.27
N LEU A 169 0.55 -3.89 -16.91
CA LEU A 169 1.11 -4.29 -15.62
C LEU A 169 2.58 -3.88 -15.49
N LYS A 170 3.38 -4.00 -16.56
CA LYS A 170 4.77 -3.50 -16.58
C LYS A 170 4.84 -1.98 -16.44
N LEU A 171 3.96 -1.25 -17.12
CA LEU A 171 3.89 0.21 -17.02
C LEU A 171 3.58 0.65 -15.60
N VAL A 172 2.51 0.12 -15.01
CA VAL A 172 2.12 0.42 -13.62
C VAL A 172 3.23 0.01 -12.65
N GLN A 173 3.81 -1.18 -12.80
CA GLN A 173 4.92 -1.60 -11.95
C GLN A 173 6.11 -0.64 -12.02
N SER A 174 6.43 -0.10 -13.21
CA SER A 174 7.53 0.85 -13.36
C SER A 174 7.30 2.15 -12.56
N VAL A 175 6.03 2.57 -12.40
CA VAL A 175 5.65 3.70 -11.54
C VAL A 175 5.95 3.38 -10.07
N PHE A 176 5.53 2.20 -9.59
CA PHE A 176 5.82 1.78 -8.21
C PHE A 176 7.31 1.63 -7.95
N SER A 177 8.06 1.08 -8.91
CA SER A 177 9.51 0.96 -8.83
C SER A 177 10.22 2.31 -8.78
N ARG A 178 9.71 3.31 -9.51
CA ARG A 178 10.29 4.65 -9.59
C ARG A 178 9.96 5.53 -8.38
N TYR A 179 8.71 5.54 -7.95
CA TYR A 179 8.20 6.51 -6.96
C TYR A 179 7.93 5.90 -5.58
N PHE A 180 7.67 4.59 -5.49
CA PHE A 180 7.13 3.94 -4.29
C PHE A 180 7.88 2.64 -3.92
N ASN A 181 9.18 2.56 -4.24
CA ASN A 181 9.98 1.36 -3.97
C ASN A 181 10.85 1.46 -2.73
N LYS A 182 10.91 2.64 -2.11
CA LYS A 182 11.59 2.86 -0.85
C LYS A 182 10.72 3.74 0.03
N GLU A 183 10.68 3.43 1.31
CA GLU A 183 10.10 4.31 2.30
C GLU A 183 10.88 5.62 2.34
N ILE A 184 10.25 6.66 1.82
CA ILE A 184 10.78 8.02 1.75
C ILE A 184 9.87 8.97 2.52
N GLU A 185 10.41 10.10 2.95
CA GLU A 185 9.56 11.19 3.43
C GLU A 185 8.63 11.64 2.31
N ILE A 186 7.38 11.95 2.66
CA ILE A 186 6.43 12.50 1.70
C ILE A 186 6.88 13.93 1.38
N ASP A 187 7.05 14.23 0.10
CA ASP A 187 7.37 15.57 -0.37
C ASP A 187 6.13 16.32 -0.88
N GLY A 188 6.28 17.63 -1.06
CA GLY A 188 5.23 18.48 -1.60
C GLY A 188 4.88 18.12 -3.05
N LYS A 189 5.79 17.52 -3.83
CA LYS A 189 5.52 17.13 -5.22
C LYS A 189 4.42 16.08 -5.32
N LEU A 190 4.49 15.03 -4.50
CA LEU A 190 3.43 14.01 -4.46
C LEU A 190 2.09 14.62 -4.05
N GLN A 191 2.09 15.47 -3.01
CA GLN A 191 0.87 16.10 -2.51
C GLN A 191 0.25 17.03 -3.56
N ARG A 192 1.07 17.82 -4.26
CA ARG A 192 0.66 18.72 -5.34
C ARG A 192 0.06 17.94 -6.51
N ALA A 193 0.70 16.85 -6.93
CA ALA A 193 0.16 15.99 -7.98
C ALA A 193 -1.19 15.38 -7.55
N MET A 194 -1.32 14.89 -6.31
CA MET A 194 -2.58 14.36 -5.79
C MET A 194 -3.71 15.40 -5.72
N LEU A 195 -3.40 16.67 -5.46
CA LEU A 195 -4.39 17.77 -5.48
C LEU A 195 -4.98 18.02 -6.88
N THR A 196 -4.32 17.57 -7.95
CA THR A 196 -4.83 17.67 -9.33
C THR A 196 -5.79 16.55 -9.70
N ILE A 197 -5.91 15.52 -8.87
CA ILE A 197 -6.70 14.33 -9.21
C ILE A 197 -8.13 14.52 -8.78
N ASP A 198 -9.05 14.43 -9.75
CA ASP A 198 -10.47 14.36 -9.50
C ASP A 198 -10.95 12.90 -9.36
N VAL A 199 -12.02 12.66 -8.64
CA VAL A 199 -12.88 11.47 -8.82
C VAL A 199 -14.32 12.00 -8.87
N ASP A 200 -15.03 11.70 -9.95
CA ASP A 200 -16.37 12.22 -10.21
C ASP A 200 -16.47 13.75 -10.15
N GLY A 201 -15.41 14.46 -10.58
CA GLY A 201 -15.32 15.92 -10.55
C GLY A 201 -14.88 16.51 -9.20
N GLU A 202 -14.66 15.67 -8.17
CA GLU A 202 -14.25 16.10 -6.84
C GLU A 202 -12.73 16.02 -6.65
N TYR A 203 -12.08 17.11 -6.27
CA TYR A 203 -10.62 17.19 -6.06
C TYR A 203 -10.25 17.07 -4.58
N ASN A 204 -10.75 16.00 -3.94
CA ASN A 204 -10.82 15.92 -2.49
C ASN A 204 -10.08 14.70 -1.92
N PHE A 205 -8.94 14.35 -2.52
CA PHE A 205 -8.13 13.18 -2.15
C PHE A 205 -7.83 13.13 -0.64
N TYR A 206 -7.69 14.29 0.02
CA TYR A 206 -7.37 14.47 1.44
C TYR A 206 -8.52 14.12 2.40
N ASN A 207 -9.71 13.77 1.91
CA ASN A 207 -10.89 13.49 2.74
C ASN A 207 -10.82 12.15 3.48
N TYR A 208 -9.87 11.27 3.17
CA TYR A 208 -9.62 10.01 3.88
C TYR A 208 -9.37 10.18 5.39
N TRP A 209 -9.04 11.40 5.82
CA TRP A 209 -8.92 11.75 7.23
C TRP A 209 -9.59 13.10 7.52
N TRP A 210 -10.24 13.20 8.68
CA TRP A 210 -10.79 14.47 9.15
C TRP A 210 -10.83 14.62 10.67
N SER A 211 -10.90 15.88 11.11
CA SER A 211 -11.20 16.26 12.50
C SER A 211 -11.60 17.73 12.54
N PHE A 212 -12.62 18.09 13.30
CA PHE A 212 -13.04 19.48 13.43
C PHE A 212 -12.04 20.34 14.23
N TRP A 213 -11.88 21.61 13.87
CA TRP A 213 -11.03 22.58 14.56
C TRP A 213 -11.83 23.81 14.99
N ASN A 214 -12.15 23.86 16.28
CA ASN A 214 -13.02 24.89 16.86
C ASN A 214 -12.48 26.31 16.73
N VAL A 215 -11.15 26.50 16.73
CA VAL A 215 -10.51 27.83 16.77
C VAL A 215 -10.87 28.68 15.56
N ALA A 216 -10.90 28.07 14.37
CA ALA A 216 -11.21 28.76 13.11
C ALA A 216 -12.54 28.28 12.49
N ASN A 217 -13.36 27.54 13.26
CA ASN A 217 -14.60 26.92 12.78
C ASN A 217 -14.40 26.20 11.43
N ALA A 218 -13.41 25.31 11.37
CA ALA A 218 -12.95 24.70 10.12
C ALA A 218 -12.74 23.19 10.25
N THR A 219 -12.90 22.47 9.16
CA THR A 219 -12.65 21.02 9.11
C THR A 219 -11.20 20.76 8.72
N LYS A 220 -10.46 20.06 9.59
CA LYS A 220 -9.09 19.62 9.27
C LYS A 220 -9.12 18.42 8.34
N ARG A 221 -8.18 18.41 7.41
CA ARG A 221 -7.89 17.33 6.46
C ARG A 221 -6.40 17.03 6.48
N ARG A 222 -5.99 15.95 5.82
CA ARG A 222 -4.60 15.50 5.79
C ARG A 222 -4.11 15.37 4.35
N LEU A 223 -3.11 16.15 3.99
CA LEU A 223 -2.20 15.82 2.88
C LEU A 223 -1.28 14.71 3.41
N PHE A 224 -0.94 13.70 2.59
CA PHE A 224 -0.15 12.56 3.05
C PHE A 224 1.01 13.00 3.96
N ASP A 225 0.99 12.52 5.21
CA ASP A 225 1.98 12.91 6.23
C ASP A 225 3.10 11.89 6.29
N LYS A 226 2.74 10.60 6.12
CA LYS A 226 3.69 9.49 6.18
C LYS A 226 3.53 8.56 5.01
N TYR A 227 4.66 7.99 4.58
CA TYR A 227 4.71 6.99 3.52
C TYR A 227 3.70 5.85 3.69
N ARG A 228 3.61 5.29 4.90
CA ARG A 228 2.72 4.17 5.21
C ARG A 228 1.23 4.50 5.15
N GLU A 229 0.85 5.78 5.14
CA GLU A 229 -0.53 6.19 4.90
C GLU A 229 -0.98 5.94 3.46
N ILE A 230 -0.04 5.94 2.50
CA ILE A 230 -0.34 5.59 1.10
C ILE A 230 -0.84 4.15 1.03
N GLU A 231 -0.26 3.25 1.82
CA GLU A 231 -0.69 1.85 1.84
C GLU A 231 -2.12 1.70 2.38
N TYR A 232 -2.49 2.47 3.43
CA TYR A 232 -3.90 2.55 3.84
C TYR A 232 -4.78 3.09 2.70
N TYR A 233 -4.30 4.13 2.03
CA TYR A 233 -5.04 4.87 1.01
C TYR A 233 -5.42 4.00 -0.19
N ILE A 234 -4.49 3.22 -0.73
CA ILE A 234 -4.71 2.35 -1.90
C ILE A 234 -5.66 1.17 -1.63
N TYR A 235 -5.94 0.89 -0.35
CA TYR A 235 -6.90 -0.14 0.08
C TYR A 235 -8.14 0.46 0.76
N SER A 236 -8.34 1.77 0.64
CA SER A 236 -9.52 2.48 1.17
C SER A 236 -10.51 2.83 0.06
N ASP A 237 -11.63 3.44 0.43
CA ASP A 237 -12.61 4.01 -0.50
C ASP A 237 -12.04 5.14 -1.38
N TYR A 238 -10.84 5.66 -1.05
CA TYR A 238 -10.16 6.72 -1.79
C TYR A 238 -9.17 6.22 -2.84
N LYS A 239 -9.04 4.91 -3.01
CA LYS A 239 -8.05 4.28 -3.91
C LYS A 239 -8.11 4.77 -5.36
N ASP A 240 -9.26 5.27 -5.82
CA ASP A 240 -9.47 5.75 -7.19
C ASP A 240 -8.67 7.01 -7.51
N TYR A 241 -8.52 7.90 -6.53
CA TYR A 241 -7.63 9.05 -6.66
C TYR A 241 -6.19 8.57 -6.91
N PHE A 242 -5.72 7.59 -6.14
CA PHE A 242 -4.36 7.11 -6.30
C PHE A 242 -4.18 6.31 -7.61
N LYS A 243 -5.19 5.55 -8.04
CA LYS A 243 -5.18 4.87 -9.34
C LYS A 243 -5.03 5.87 -10.48
N LYS A 244 -5.82 6.94 -10.49
CA LYS A 244 -5.72 8.00 -11.51
C LYS A 244 -4.33 8.66 -11.50
N LEU A 245 -3.75 8.94 -10.33
CA LEU A 245 -2.37 9.41 -10.23
C LEU A 245 -1.39 8.43 -10.88
N VAL A 246 -1.45 7.14 -10.52
CA VAL A 246 -0.56 6.10 -11.05
C VAL A 246 -0.64 6.03 -12.57
N LEU A 247 -1.84 6.12 -13.15
CA LEU A 247 -2.03 6.11 -14.60
C LEU A 247 -1.41 7.35 -15.28
N LEU A 248 -1.51 8.54 -14.67
CA LEU A 248 -0.83 9.73 -15.18
C LEU A 248 0.70 9.57 -15.11
N LEU A 249 1.21 9.00 -14.02
CA LEU A 249 2.64 8.76 -13.80
C LEU A 249 3.27 7.75 -14.78
N CYS A 250 2.46 6.99 -15.51
CA CYS A 250 2.95 6.18 -16.63
C CYS A 250 3.52 7.04 -17.77
N THR A 251 3.11 8.30 -17.88
CA THR A 251 3.48 9.19 -19.00
C THR A 251 4.05 10.54 -18.57
N LYS A 252 3.79 10.97 -17.32
CA LYS A 252 4.20 12.28 -16.78
C LYS A 252 4.99 12.12 -15.49
N SER A 253 5.81 13.12 -15.13
CA SER A 253 6.37 13.22 -13.79
C SER A 253 5.37 13.85 -12.80
N LEU A 254 5.67 13.80 -11.49
CA LEU A 254 4.86 14.48 -10.46
C LEU A 254 4.79 15.99 -10.71
N GLU A 255 5.91 16.57 -11.15
CA GLU A 255 6.05 17.98 -11.46
C GLU A 255 5.28 18.37 -12.71
N ASP A 256 5.32 17.57 -13.76
CA ASP A 256 4.56 17.81 -14.99
C ASP A 256 3.05 17.76 -14.70
N ILE A 257 2.60 16.78 -13.91
CA ILE A 257 1.19 16.67 -13.49
C ILE A 257 0.72 17.97 -12.81
N ALA A 258 1.50 18.50 -11.86
CA ALA A 258 1.14 19.73 -11.16
C ALA A 258 1.27 21.00 -12.03
N SER A 259 2.33 21.10 -12.84
CA SER A 259 2.61 22.30 -13.62
C SER A 259 1.67 22.45 -14.83
N GLU A 260 1.31 21.35 -15.49
CA GLU A 260 0.40 21.33 -16.64
C GLU A 260 -1.09 21.34 -16.25
N PHE A 261 -1.42 21.17 -14.97
CA PHE A 261 -2.82 21.14 -14.52
C PHE A 261 -3.56 22.45 -14.82
N GLU A 262 -4.66 22.37 -15.56
CA GLU A 262 -5.58 23.50 -15.78
C GLU A 262 -6.75 23.39 -14.81
N ALA A 263 -6.84 24.34 -13.88
CA ALA A 263 -7.89 24.32 -12.86
C ALA A 263 -9.27 24.63 -13.47
N PRO A 264 -10.32 23.88 -13.11
CA PRO A 264 -11.67 24.22 -13.52
C PRO A 264 -12.12 25.53 -12.87
N THR A 265 -13.05 26.24 -13.53
CA THR A 265 -13.46 27.61 -13.14
C THR A 265 -14.01 27.72 -11.72
N ASN A 266 -14.57 26.62 -11.19
CA ASN A 266 -15.14 26.55 -9.85
C ASN A 266 -14.14 26.08 -8.77
N MET A 267 -12.89 25.78 -9.12
CA MET A 267 -11.90 25.36 -8.14
C MET A 267 -11.53 26.55 -7.22
N PRO A 268 -11.56 26.38 -5.88
CA PRO A 268 -11.16 27.43 -4.97
C PRO A 268 -9.71 27.87 -5.21
N ASN A 269 -9.47 29.19 -5.19
CA ASN A 269 -8.16 29.76 -5.49
C ASN A 269 -7.06 29.21 -4.56
N TRP A 270 -7.34 29.02 -3.26
CA TRP A 270 -6.38 28.41 -2.35
C TRP A 270 -5.88 27.03 -2.81
N LYS A 271 -6.73 26.22 -3.46
CA LYS A 271 -6.37 24.89 -3.95
C LYS A 271 -5.47 25.00 -5.18
N VAL A 272 -5.80 25.93 -6.09
CA VAL A 272 -4.95 26.27 -7.24
C VAL A 272 -3.56 26.71 -6.78
N ARG A 273 -3.50 27.58 -5.77
CA ARG A 273 -2.25 28.06 -5.18
C ARG A 273 -1.44 26.92 -4.57
N LEU A 274 -2.04 26.03 -3.79
CA LEU A 274 -1.35 24.84 -3.28
C LEU A 274 -0.73 23.98 -4.39
N ILE A 275 -1.41 23.85 -5.54
CA ILE A 275 -0.91 23.09 -6.69
C ILE A 275 0.23 23.83 -7.39
N LYS A 276 0.11 25.14 -7.62
CA LYS A 276 1.03 25.90 -8.48
C LYS A 276 2.23 26.50 -7.72
N GLU A 277 2.04 26.97 -6.49
CA GLU A 277 3.07 27.59 -5.66
C GLU A 277 3.77 26.53 -4.80
N SER A 278 4.81 25.88 -5.35
CA SER A 278 5.45 24.73 -4.69
C SER A 278 5.95 25.03 -3.26
N GLN A 279 6.41 26.27 -3.02
CA GLN A 279 6.91 26.73 -1.73
C GLN A 279 5.89 26.56 -0.59
N LEU A 280 4.58 26.61 -0.87
CA LEU A 280 3.55 26.42 0.14
C LEU A 280 3.59 25.03 0.78
N LEU A 281 3.87 23.99 -0.02
CA LEU A 281 3.93 22.62 0.49
C LEU A 281 5.36 22.15 0.74
N ASP A 282 6.34 22.63 -0.02
CA ASP A 282 7.74 22.24 0.12
C ASP A 282 8.44 22.89 1.32
N ILE A 283 8.01 24.10 1.73
CA ILE A 283 8.69 24.92 2.75
C ILE A 283 7.74 25.26 3.91
N GLU A 284 6.56 25.76 3.58
CA GLU A 284 5.65 26.35 4.57
C GLU A 284 4.79 25.30 5.31
N SER A 285 4.49 24.17 4.67
CA SER A 285 3.71 23.07 5.26
C SER A 285 4.56 22.27 6.27
N LYS A 286 4.46 22.63 7.55
CA LYS A 286 5.21 21.96 8.62
C LYS A 286 4.61 20.63 9.10
N SER A 287 3.34 20.37 8.80
CA SER A 287 2.63 19.21 9.35
C SER A 287 1.78 18.43 8.36
N ASN A 288 1.67 18.87 7.10
CA ASN A 288 0.81 18.26 6.09
C ASN A 288 -0.69 18.24 6.45
N PHE A 289 -1.09 18.89 7.54
CA PHE A 289 -2.49 19.11 7.88
C PHE A 289 -2.95 20.45 7.33
N ILE A 290 -4.15 20.44 6.75
CA ILE A 290 -4.84 21.63 6.30
C ILE A 290 -6.16 21.78 7.04
N ALA A 291 -6.69 22.99 7.16
CA ALA A 291 -8.05 23.23 7.62
C ALA A 291 -8.82 24.10 6.63
N ILE A 292 -10.04 23.69 6.32
CA ILE A 292 -10.90 24.32 5.33
C ILE A 292 -12.21 24.70 6.03
N PRO A 293 -12.57 26.00 6.10
CA PRO A 293 -13.87 26.44 6.58
C PRO A 293 -15.01 25.97 5.66
N ASP A 294 -16.23 25.87 6.19
CA ASP A 294 -17.38 25.32 5.44
C ASP A 294 -17.75 26.12 4.19
N ASN A 295 -17.39 27.41 4.13
CA ASN A 295 -17.61 28.26 2.96
C ASN A 295 -16.54 28.13 1.87
N GLU A 296 -15.53 27.25 2.08
CA GLU A 296 -14.36 27.02 1.22
C GLU A 296 -13.56 28.27 0.82
N SER A 297 -13.76 29.38 1.52
CA SER A 297 -13.17 30.69 1.17
C SER A 297 -11.65 30.75 1.28
N CYS A 298 -11.05 29.83 2.03
CA CYS A 298 -9.61 29.78 2.25
C CYS A 298 -9.19 28.38 2.73
N CYS A 299 -7.88 28.16 2.80
CA CYS A 299 -7.28 27.01 3.45
C CYS A 299 -6.19 27.47 4.43
N TYR A 300 -6.13 26.83 5.59
CA TYR A 300 -5.06 27.03 6.56
C TYR A 300 -4.06 25.88 6.47
N LEU A 301 -2.79 26.17 6.18
CA LEU A 301 -1.70 25.23 6.48
C LEU A 301 -1.46 25.24 7.99
N LEU A 302 -1.64 24.10 8.64
CA LEU A 302 -1.56 24.01 10.09
C LEU A 302 -0.12 23.77 10.55
N LYS A 303 0.25 24.41 11.67
CA LYS A 303 1.54 24.17 12.32
C LYS A 303 1.69 22.76 12.92
N SER A 304 0.58 22.06 13.16
CA SER A 304 0.56 20.70 13.73
C SER A 304 -0.81 20.03 13.52
N LYS A 305 -0.92 18.74 13.83
CA LYS A 305 -2.19 17.98 13.82
C LYS A 305 -3.27 18.54 14.77
N ARG A 306 -2.87 19.19 15.86
CA ARG A 306 -3.76 19.67 16.94
C ARG A 306 -3.36 21.09 17.40
N PRO A 307 -3.47 22.11 16.52
CA PRO A 307 -3.18 23.48 16.89
C PRO A 307 -4.24 24.00 17.86
N ARG A 308 -3.82 24.75 18.88
CA ARG A 308 -4.71 25.32 19.91
C ARG A 308 -5.07 26.79 19.64
N ASP A 309 -4.42 27.40 18.66
CA ASP A 309 -4.51 28.79 18.26
C ASP A 309 -4.15 28.91 16.76
N MET A 310 -4.31 30.10 16.18
CA MET A 310 -3.96 30.38 14.78
C MET A 310 -2.50 30.80 14.58
N GLU A 311 -1.74 31.07 15.65
CA GLU A 311 -0.38 31.58 15.55
C GLU A 311 0.52 30.54 14.86
N GLY A 312 1.23 30.95 13.81
CA GLY A 312 2.07 30.06 13.01
C GLY A 312 1.32 29.14 12.03
N CYS A 313 0.00 29.26 11.92
CA CYS A 313 -0.75 28.70 10.79
C CYS A 313 -0.78 29.72 9.63
N ILE A 314 -0.71 29.24 8.39
CA ILE A 314 -0.65 30.11 7.21
C ILE A 314 -1.98 30.04 6.50
N LYS A 315 -2.63 31.20 6.32
CA LYS A 315 -3.88 31.31 5.58
C LYS A 315 -3.58 31.52 4.09
N ILE A 316 -4.21 30.72 3.25
CA ILE A 316 -4.15 30.79 1.80
C ILE A 316 -5.55 31.11 1.31
N GLU A 317 -5.67 32.20 0.58
CA GLU A 317 -6.88 32.68 -0.08
C GLU A 317 -6.69 32.60 -1.59
#